data_AF-A0A2P5A7D4-F1
#
_entry.id   AF-A0A2P5A7D4-F1
#
_cell.length_a   1.000
_cell.length_b   1.000
_cell.length_c   1.000
_cell.angle_alpha   90.00
_cell.angle_beta   90.00
_cell.angle_gamma   90.00
#
_symmetry.space_group_name_H-M   'P 1'
#
loop_
_entity.id
_entity.type
_entity.pdbx_description
1 polymer ?
#
loop_
_entity_poly.entity_id
_entity_poly.type
_entity_poly.pdbx_seq_one_letter_code
_entity_poly.pdbx_strand_id
1 'polypeptide(L)'
;MADSAMTPPTAAGGVSVESSSTSTIRSSSGGGPSSSLFSFPRRPAIRVTSEFDSDSSVFFHKVSCKLLKSLAKVKVSFQNDQRGQVSQPQLAFISKNLSIHYDLDDHNTLLKGSFDLAPGLHLRAAHDVKAQEGEVVMVAKLAEPNYALELSSPVPTIGLPKATFKFPLGEVSLEEKEEEQEQRLLSINGIVKGHILNGVCTAQYADEDLKLRYSFKDEEMSFIPAISLPSNALSFAFKRRFGPSDKL
;
A
#
# COMPACT_ATOMS: atom_id res chain seq x y z
N MET A 1 63.51 10.68 52.42
CA MET A 1 62.09 10.94 52.76
C MET A 1 61.36 10.91 51.43
N ALA A 2 60.83 9.76 51.01
CA ALA A 2 59.45 9.34 51.31
C ALA A 2 58.47 10.50 50.95
N ASP A 3 57.57 10.39 49.98
CA ASP A 3 56.70 9.25 49.69
C ASP A 3 56.04 9.41 48.29
N SER A 4 55.76 8.26 47.68
CA SER A 4 54.69 7.83 46.72
C SER A 4 53.79 8.90 46.06
N ALA A 5 53.29 8.78 44.83
CA ALA A 5 52.88 7.64 43.98
C ALA A 5 52.42 8.28 42.62
N MET A 6 52.23 7.65 41.46
CA MET A 6 52.46 6.32 40.92
C MET A 6 52.26 6.45 39.38
N THR A 7 53.29 6.20 38.59
CA THR A 7 53.23 5.69 37.20
C THR A 7 52.74 4.22 37.20
N PRO A 8 52.49 3.48 36.08
CA PRO A 8 52.49 3.74 34.61
C PRO A 8 51.30 2.98 33.89
N PRO A 9 51.43 2.25 32.74
CA PRO A 9 51.81 2.62 31.37
C PRO A 9 50.77 2.26 30.27
N THR A 10 51.06 2.78 29.09
CA THR A 10 50.72 2.34 27.72
C THR A 10 50.95 0.84 27.45
N ALA A 11 50.02 0.16 26.75
CA ALA A 11 50.24 -0.51 25.45
C ALA A 11 49.16 -1.54 25.05
N ALA A 12 48.83 -1.50 23.75
CA ALA A 12 48.51 -2.61 22.84
C ALA A 12 47.15 -3.34 22.92
N GLY A 13 46.56 -3.50 21.72
CA GLY A 13 45.96 -4.78 21.32
C GLY A 13 44.46 -4.78 21.06
N GLY A 14 44.13 -4.83 19.76
CA GLY A 14 42.99 -5.50 19.11
C GLY A 14 41.71 -5.85 19.86
N VAL A 15 40.57 -5.66 19.20
CA VAL A 15 39.87 -6.73 18.45
C VAL A 15 38.46 -6.22 18.14
N SER A 16 38.16 -6.07 16.85
CA SER A 16 36.81 -5.94 16.31
C SER A 16 36.03 -7.25 16.52
N VAL A 17 34.78 -7.19 16.99
CA VAL A 17 33.84 -8.30 16.88
C VAL A 17 32.50 -7.77 16.35
N GLU A 18 32.37 -7.82 15.03
CA GLU A 18 31.07 -7.93 14.35
C GLU A 18 30.51 -9.33 14.61
N SER A 19 29.33 -9.41 15.23
CA SER A 19 28.57 -10.65 15.35
C SER A 19 27.53 -10.74 14.23
N SER A 20 27.99 -11.02 13.02
CA SER A 20 27.16 -11.40 11.88
C SER A 20 27.18 -12.92 11.70
N SER A 21 26.23 -13.64 12.30
CA SER A 21 26.08 -15.09 12.07
C SER A 21 25.12 -15.36 10.89
N THR A 22 25.66 -15.26 9.67
CA THR A 22 25.04 -15.84 8.47
C THR A 22 25.68 -17.20 8.20
N SER A 23 25.08 -18.29 8.70
CA SER A 23 25.54 -19.64 8.37
C SER A 23 24.92 -20.11 7.04
N THR A 24 25.62 -19.84 5.94
CA THR A 24 25.37 -20.50 4.65
C THR A 24 26.10 -21.84 4.64
N ILE A 25 25.39 -22.94 4.89
CA ILE A 25 25.94 -24.29 4.67
C ILE A 25 25.92 -24.56 3.16
N ARG A 26 27.08 -24.39 2.50
CA ARG A 26 27.34 -24.95 1.16
C ARG A 26 27.84 -26.38 1.33
N SER A 27 27.01 -27.37 1.01
CA SER A 27 27.47 -28.74 0.81
C SER A 27 27.93 -28.92 -0.64
N SER A 28 29.23 -29.16 -0.82
CA SER A 28 29.80 -29.70 -2.05
C SER A 28 29.50 -31.19 -2.13
N SER A 29 28.98 -31.66 -3.27
CA SER A 29 29.08 -33.07 -3.64
C SER A 29 29.17 -33.18 -5.16
N GLY A 30 30.17 -33.95 -5.60
CA GLY A 30 30.57 -34.11 -6.99
C GLY A 30 29.54 -34.82 -7.85
N GLY A 31 29.62 -34.56 -9.15
CA GLY A 31 28.75 -35.13 -10.18
C GLY A 31 29.05 -36.61 -10.45
N GLY A 32 27.98 -37.40 -10.44
CA GLY A 32 27.86 -38.71 -11.08
C GLY A 32 26.37 -38.92 -11.41
N PRO A 33 26.02 -39.55 -12.54
CA PRO A 33 24.64 -39.59 -13.01
C PRO A 33 23.87 -40.68 -12.24
N SER A 34 23.13 -40.28 -11.21
CA SER A 34 22.12 -41.15 -10.60
C SER A 34 20.78 -40.92 -11.28
N SER A 35 20.36 -41.89 -12.08
CA SER A 35 19.00 -42.02 -12.59
C SER A 35 18.03 -42.24 -11.43
N SER A 36 17.53 -41.17 -10.84
CA SER A 36 16.52 -41.24 -9.78
C SER A 36 15.12 -41.40 -10.40
N LEU A 37 14.62 -42.64 -10.42
CA LEU A 37 13.24 -43.02 -10.79
C LEU A 37 12.19 -42.70 -9.72
N PHE A 38 12.47 -41.75 -8.81
CA PHE A 38 11.52 -41.27 -7.82
C PHE A 38 11.17 -39.83 -8.10
N SER A 39 10.13 -39.61 -8.93
CA SER A 39 9.48 -38.31 -9.02
C SER A 39 8.69 -38.06 -7.74
N PHE A 40 9.34 -37.54 -6.71
CA PHE A 40 8.64 -36.96 -5.58
C PHE A 40 7.75 -35.82 -6.12
N PRO A 41 6.48 -35.70 -5.71
CA PRO A 41 5.68 -34.53 -6.04
C PRO A 41 6.46 -33.31 -5.56
N ARG A 42 6.75 -32.38 -6.47
CA ARG A 42 7.53 -31.17 -6.22
C ARG A 42 6.90 -30.45 -5.02
N ARG A 43 7.58 -30.51 -3.86
CA ARG A 43 7.07 -29.95 -2.60
C ARG A 43 6.65 -28.49 -2.85
N PRO A 44 5.48 -28.06 -2.37
CA PRO A 44 5.06 -26.69 -2.55
C PRO A 44 6.09 -25.76 -1.91
N ALA A 45 6.42 -24.66 -2.60
CA ALA A 45 7.41 -23.71 -2.11
C ALA A 45 6.84 -22.99 -0.87
N ILE A 46 7.31 -23.40 0.31
CA ILE A 46 7.00 -22.75 1.58
C ILE A 46 8.02 -21.63 1.79
N ARG A 47 7.53 -20.45 2.14
CA ARG A 47 8.33 -19.29 2.53
C ARG A 47 7.90 -18.86 3.92
N VAL A 48 8.86 -18.78 4.82
CA VAL A 48 8.68 -18.25 6.18
C VAL A 48 9.44 -16.93 6.27
N THR A 49 8.83 -15.93 6.87
CA THR A 49 9.45 -14.63 7.15
C THR A 49 9.07 -14.25 8.56
N SER A 50 10.07 -13.86 9.35
CA SER A 50 9.91 -13.35 10.70
C SER A 50 10.58 -12.00 10.74
N GLU A 51 9.87 -10.99 11.21
CA GLU A 51 10.38 -9.64 11.40
C GLU A 51 10.18 -9.23 12.86
N PHE A 52 11.11 -8.45 13.39
CA PHE A 52 11.05 -7.92 14.75
C PHE A 52 10.92 -6.40 14.66
N ASP A 53 9.93 -5.86 15.36
CA ASP A 53 9.74 -4.43 15.50
C ASP A 53 10.24 -3.97 16.87
N SER A 54 11.24 -3.08 16.88
CA SER A 54 11.83 -2.56 18.10
C SER A 54 10.91 -1.61 18.87
N ASP A 55 10.03 -0.89 18.16
CA ASP A 55 9.20 0.15 18.78
C ASP A 55 8.05 -0.49 19.56
N SER A 56 7.43 -1.53 19.00
CA SER A 56 6.38 -2.31 19.67
C SER A 56 6.90 -3.51 20.46
N SER A 57 8.16 -3.92 20.26
CA SER A 57 8.75 -5.13 20.85
C SER A 57 7.99 -6.43 20.50
N VAL A 58 7.46 -6.51 19.28
CA VAL A 58 6.68 -7.65 18.78
C VAL A 58 7.38 -8.32 17.61
N PHE A 59 7.27 -9.64 17.52
CA PHE A 59 7.65 -10.42 16.35
C PHE A 59 6.45 -10.64 15.45
N PHE A 60 6.56 -10.28 14.17
CA PHE A 60 5.58 -10.64 13.16
C PHE A 60 6.07 -11.84 12.35
N HIS A 61 5.26 -12.88 12.34
CA HIS A 61 5.55 -14.13 11.64
C HIS A 61 4.60 -14.27 10.44
N LYS A 62 5.16 -14.68 9.31
CA LYS A 62 4.45 -14.87 8.05
C LYS A 62 4.89 -16.15 7.39
N VAL A 63 4.01 -17.14 7.38
CA VAL A 63 4.21 -18.40 6.67
C VAL A 63 3.35 -18.37 5.41
N SER A 64 3.93 -18.72 4.26
CA SER A 64 3.15 -18.84 3.05
C SER A 64 3.56 -20.02 2.19
N CYS A 65 2.58 -20.63 1.55
CA CYS A 65 2.73 -21.84 0.76
C CYS A 65 2.05 -21.64 -0.59
N LYS A 66 2.81 -21.77 -1.68
CA LYS A 66 2.25 -21.75 -3.04
C LYS A 66 1.70 -23.12 -3.40
N LEU A 67 0.45 -23.16 -3.84
CA LEU A 67 -0.27 -24.36 -4.27
C LEU A 67 -0.41 -24.39 -5.80
N LEU A 68 -0.66 -25.57 -6.37
CA LEU A 68 -1.07 -25.75 -7.77
C LEU A 68 -0.17 -24.99 -8.79
N LYS A 69 1.15 -25.19 -8.72
CA LYS A 69 2.12 -24.48 -9.58
C LYS A 69 2.02 -22.94 -9.50
N SER A 70 1.76 -22.41 -8.30
CA SER A 70 1.61 -20.97 -8.02
C SER A 70 0.28 -20.35 -8.49
N LEU A 71 -0.75 -21.16 -8.79
CA LEU A 71 -2.10 -20.67 -9.09
C LEU A 71 -2.81 -20.11 -7.85
N ALA A 72 -2.48 -20.65 -6.68
CA ALA A 72 -3.00 -20.19 -5.40
C ALA A 72 -1.89 -20.14 -4.34
N LYS A 73 -2.16 -19.41 -3.26
CA LYS A 73 -1.25 -19.21 -2.15
C LYS A 73 -2.05 -19.22 -0.85
N VAL A 74 -1.65 -20.06 0.09
CA VAL A 74 -2.09 -19.97 1.48
C VAL A 74 -1.07 -19.14 2.24
N LYS A 75 -1.53 -18.22 3.07
CA LYS A 75 -0.71 -17.37 3.93
C LYS A 75 -1.29 -17.43 5.34
N VAL A 76 -0.44 -17.68 6.32
CA VAL A 76 -0.73 -17.52 7.74
C VAL A 76 0.16 -16.40 8.25
N SER A 77 -0.40 -15.44 8.97
CA SER A 77 0.36 -14.44 9.72
C SER A 77 -0.11 -14.37 11.15
N PHE A 78 0.80 -14.10 12.07
CA PHE A 78 0.48 -13.88 13.48
C PHE A 78 1.59 -13.05 14.11
N GLN A 79 1.27 -12.40 15.21
CA GLN A 79 2.21 -11.65 16.02
C GLN A 79 2.53 -12.40 17.30
N ASN A 80 3.69 -12.13 17.87
CA ASN A 80 4.13 -12.69 19.14
C ASN A 80 4.83 -11.62 19.98
N ASP A 81 4.40 -11.44 21.22
CA ASP A 81 5.03 -10.50 22.15
C ASP A 81 6.28 -11.10 22.84
N GLN A 82 6.95 -10.31 23.69
CA GLN A 82 8.11 -10.77 24.47
C GLN A 82 7.79 -11.94 25.43
N ARG A 83 6.51 -12.16 25.75
CA ARG A 83 6.04 -13.20 26.68
C ARG A 83 5.67 -14.50 25.96
N GLY A 84 5.75 -14.53 24.63
CA GLY A 84 5.32 -15.68 23.85
C GLY A 84 3.82 -15.71 23.57
N GLN A 85 3.08 -14.63 23.85
CA GLN A 85 1.66 -14.56 23.56
C GLN A 85 1.42 -14.24 22.09
N VAL A 86 0.66 -15.12 21.43
CA VAL A 86 0.27 -14.97 20.04
C VAL A 86 -0.94 -14.06 19.93
N SER A 87 -0.89 -13.10 19.00
CA SER A 87 -1.98 -12.17 18.71
C SER A 87 -2.15 -11.97 17.20
N GLN A 88 -3.32 -11.48 16.79
CA GLN A 88 -3.67 -11.18 15.39
C GLN A 88 -3.39 -12.33 14.42
N PRO A 89 -3.87 -13.57 14.70
CA PRO A 89 -3.67 -14.67 13.79
C PRO A 89 -4.61 -14.51 12.58
N GLN A 90 -4.02 -14.44 11.39
CA GLN A 90 -4.71 -14.24 10.13
C GLN A 90 -4.40 -15.35 9.16
N LEU A 91 -5.44 -15.93 8.57
CA LEU A 91 -5.35 -16.95 7.53
C LEU A 91 -5.86 -16.35 6.22
N ALA A 92 -5.08 -16.44 5.14
CA ALA A 92 -5.49 -15.98 3.83
C ALA A 92 -5.29 -17.06 2.76
N PHE A 93 -6.31 -17.24 1.93
CA PHE A 93 -6.24 -17.97 0.68
C PHE A 93 -6.28 -16.97 -0.47
N ILE A 94 -5.27 -16.97 -1.34
CA ILE A 94 -5.11 -15.98 -2.40
C ILE A 94 -4.92 -16.71 -3.72
N SER A 95 -5.84 -16.49 -4.67
CA SER A 95 -5.72 -16.94 -6.05
C SER A 95 -5.77 -15.72 -7.00
N LYS A 96 -5.74 -15.98 -8.31
CA LYS A 96 -5.83 -14.91 -9.31
C LYS A 96 -7.14 -14.11 -9.23
N ASN A 97 -8.26 -14.80 -9.01
CA ASN A 97 -9.60 -14.21 -9.14
C ASN A 97 -10.36 -14.15 -7.80
N LEU A 98 -9.87 -14.86 -6.79
CA LEU A 98 -10.53 -14.98 -5.49
C LEU A 98 -9.48 -14.90 -4.38
N SER A 99 -9.69 -14.02 -3.42
CA SER A 99 -8.95 -14.01 -2.16
C SER A 99 -9.91 -14.03 -0.98
N ILE A 100 -9.60 -14.88 0.00
CA ILE A 100 -10.34 -15.02 1.25
C ILE A 100 -9.36 -14.68 2.36
N HIS A 101 -9.69 -13.70 3.18
CA HIS A 101 -8.92 -13.31 4.35
C HIS A 101 -9.76 -13.57 5.59
N TYR A 102 -9.29 -14.43 6.47
CA TYR A 102 -9.94 -14.78 7.72
C TYR A 102 -9.10 -14.25 8.87
N ASP A 103 -9.72 -13.42 9.70
CA ASP A 103 -9.16 -12.96 10.97
C ASP A 103 -9.70 -13.86 12.09
N LEU A 104 -8.81 -14.55 12.79
CA LEU A 104 -9.18 -15.48 13.84
C LEU A 104 -9.60 -14.78 15.13
N ASP A 105 -9.08 -13.59 15.40
CA ASP A 105 -9.41 -12.83 16.62
C ASP A 105 -10.81 -12.21 16.48
N ASP A 106 -11.09 -11.62 15.32
CA ASP A 106 -12.39 -11.00 15.05
C ASP A 106 -13.45 -11.99 14.57
N HIS A 107 -13.09 -13.25 14.30
CA HIS A 107 -13.91 -14.24 13.61
C HIS A 107 -14.55 -13.69 12.31
N ASN A 108 -13.83 -12.82 11.62
CA ASN A 108 -14.32 -12.14 10.43
C ASN A 108 -13.70 -12.72 9.15
N THR A 109 -14.48 -12.79 8.09
CA THR A 109 -14.03 -13.20 6.76
C THR A 109 -14.23 -12.06 5.76
N LEU A 110 -13.14 -11.59 5.16
CA LEU A 110 -13.15 -10.68 4.02
C LEU A 110 -12.95 -11.47 2.73
N LEU A 111 -14.00 -11.53 1.93
CA LEU A 111 -14.02 -12.13 0.61
C LEU A 111 -13.71 -11.06 -0.44
N LYS A 112 -12.81 -11.34 -1.40
CA LYS A 112 -12.62 -10.48 -2.58
C LYS A 112 -12.59 -11.32 -3.85
N GLY A 113 -13.37 -10.91 -4.83
CA GLY A 113 -13.43 -11.46 -6.17
C GLY A 113 -12.97 -10.46 -7.22
N SER A 114 -12.32 -10.93 -8.29
CA SER A 114 -11.96 -10.14 -9.46
C SER A 114 -12.11 -10.99 -10.72
N PHE A 115 -12.85 -10.50 -11.70
CA PHE A 115 -13.16 -11.22 -12.94
C PHE A 115 -13.01 -10.29 -14.15
N ASP A 116 -12.34 -10.77 -15.19
CA ASP A 116 -12.24 -10.07 -16.47
C ASP A 116 -13.41 -10.57 -17.32
N LEU A 117 -14.41 -9.72 -17.56
CA LEU A 117 -15.61 -10.10 -18.31
C LEU A 117 -15.39 -9.99 -19.82
N ALA A 118 -14.59 -9.00 -20.25
CA ALA A 118 -14.22 -8.76 -21.64
C ALA A 118 -12.90 -7.96 -21.69
N PRO A 119 -12.23 -7.86 -22.86
CA PRO A 119 -11.09 -6.97 -23.01
C PRO A 119 -11.46 -5.54 -22.60
N GLY A 120 -10.78 -5.01 -21.57
CA GLY A 120 -11.06 -3.68 -21.02
C GLY A 120 -12.15 -3.62 -19.94
N LEU A 121 -12.97 -4.67 -19.75
CA LEU A 121 -14.04 -4.71 -18.74
C LEU A 121 -13.70 -5.65 -17.58
N HIS A 122 -13.56 -5.07 -16.39
CA HIS A 122 -13.16 -5.77 -15.17
C HIS A 122 -14.23 -5.59 -14.09
N LEU A 123 -14.60 -6.67 -13.41
CA LEU A 123 -15.50 -6.66 -12.27
C LEU A 123 -14.72 -7.04 -11.02
N ARG A 124 -14.91 -6.29 -9.94
CA ARG A 124 -14.35 -6.55 -8.62
C ARG A 124 -15.46 -6.55 -7.59
N ALA A 125 -15.37 -7.43 -6.62
CA ALA A 125 -16.29 -7.46 -5.49
C ALA A 125 -15.49 -7.68 -4.21
N ALA A 126 -15.82 -6.98 -3.14
CA ALA A 126 -15.33 -7.23 -1.80
C ALA A 126 -16.51 -7.34 -0.85
N HIS A 127 -16.47 -8.28 0.09
CA HIS A 127 -17.53 -8.47 1.05
C HIS A 127 -16.96 -8.90 2.40
N ASP A 128 -17.32 -8.16 3.43
CA ASP A 128 -17.07 -8.44 4.83
C ASP A 128 -18.26 -9.22 5.40
N VAL A 129 -18.03 -10.47 5.75
CA VAL A 129 -19.10 -11.39 6.17
C VAL A 129 -19.66 -11.01 7.54
N LYS A 130 -18.83 -10.49 8.46
CA LYS A 130 -19.27 -10.14 9.82
C LYS A 130 -20.03 -8.82 9.83
N ALA A 131 -19.54 -7.82 9.09
CA ALA A 131 -20.22 -6.53 8.95
C ALA A 131 -21.45 -6.61 8.04
N GLN A 132 -21.57 -7.67 7.22
CA GLN A 132 -22.58 -7.78 6.15
C GLN A 132 -22.51 -6.64 5.13
N GLU A 133 -21.33 -6.03 5.02
CA GLU A 133 -21.06 -4.89 4.14
C GLU A 133 -20.08 -5.30 3.04
N GLY A 134 -20.12 -4.60 1.92
CA GLY A 134 -19.29 -4.91 0.78
C GLY A 134 -19.38 -3.84 -0.29
N GLU A 135 -18.63 -4.05 -1.36
CA GLU A 135 -18.59 -3.15 -2.50
C GLU A 135 -18.41 -3.98 -3.78
N VAL A 136 -19.18 -3.63 -4.80
CA VAL A 136 -19.01 -4.14 -6.17
C VAL A 136 -18.57 -2.98 -7.04
N VAL A 137 -17.46 -3.18 -7.77
CA VAL A 137 -16.87 -2.19 -8.66
C VAL A 137 -16.72 -2.78 -10.05
N MET A 138 -17.26 -2.10 -11.05
CA MET A 138 -17.12 -2.43 -12.46
C MET A 138 -16.31 -1.34 -13.16
N VAL A 139 -15.25 -1.73 -13.86
CA VAL A 139 -14.34 -0.81 -14.58
C VAL A 139 -14.30 -1.17 -16.05
N ALA A 140 -14.71 -0.25 -16.91
CA ALA A 140 -14.63 -0.33 -18.36
C ALA A 140 -13.57 0.63 -18.90
N LYS A 141 -12.50 0.11 -19.50
CA LYS A 141 -11.52 0.90 -20.26
C LYS A 141 -12.09 1.20 -21.64
N LEU A 142 -12.21 2.48 -21.97
CA LEU A 142 -12.92 2.95 -23.15
C LEU A 142 -11.96 3.22 -24.32
N ALA A 143 -10.87 3.94 -24.07
CA ALA A 143 -9.89 4.32 -25.08
C ALA A 143 -8.54 4.72 -24.46
N GLU A 144 -7.48 4.74 -25.26
CA GLU A 144 -6.20 5.36 -24.90
C GLU A 144 -6.28 6.89 -25.06
N PRO A 145 -5.56 7.71 -24.27
CA PRO A 145 -4.57 7.34 -23.25
C PRO A 145 -5.15 7.37 -21.82
N ASN A 146 -5.88 6.33 -21.42
CA ASN A 146 -6.54 6.15 -20.10
C ASN A 146 -7.95 6.75 -19.93
N TYR A 147 -8.82 6.63 -20.93
CA TYR A 147 -10.25 6.83 -20.73
C TYR A 147 -10.88 5.59 -20.08
N ALA A 148 -11.58 5.77 -18.96
CA ALA A 148 -12.27 4.67 -18.27
C ALA A 148 -13.55 5.14 -17.59
N LEU A 149 -14.52 4.24 -17.51
CA LEU A 149 -15.74 4.39 -16.71
C LEU A 149 -15.70 3.39 -15.57
N GLU A 150 -15.93 3.85 -14.35
CA GLU A 150 -15.98 3.06 -13.13
C GLU A 150 -17.33 3.24 -12.47
N LEU A 151 -18.03 2.14 -12.20
CA LEU A 151 -19.27 2.11 -11.43
C LEU A 151 -19.01 1.35 -10.14
N SER A 152 -19.22 1.97 -8.99
CA SER A 152 -19.12 1.31 -7.68
C SER A 152 -20.44 1.38 -6.92
N SER A 153 -20.75 0.32 -6.19
CA SER A 153 -21.98 0.20 -5.40
C SER A 153 -21.73 -0.58 -4.13
N PRO A 154 -22.21 -0.10 -2.96
CA PRO A 154 -22.14 -0.86 -1.73
C PRO A 154 -23.08 -2.07 -1.77
N VAL A 155 -22.79 -3.07 -0.95
CA VAL A 155 -23.61 -4.27 -0.75
C VAL A 155 -23.87 -4.43 0.76
N PRO A 156 -25.13 -4.41 1.24
CA PRO A 156 -26.36 -4.27 0.46
C PRO A 156 -26.45 -2.91 -0.24
N THR A 157 -27.19 -2.88 -1.35
CA THR A 157 -27.31 -1.67 -2.18
C THR A 157 -28.07 -0.60 -1.42
N ILE A 158 -27.40 0.53 -1.18
CA ILE A 158 -27.97 1.72 -0.57
C ILE A 158 -27.86 2.83 -1.61
N GLY A 159 -29.00 3.25 -2.17
CA GLY A 159 -29.04 4.31 -3.16
C GLY A 159 -28.53 3.94 -4.56
N LEU A 160 -28.16 4.95 -5.33
CA LEU A 160 -27.60 4.85 -6.67
C LEU A 160 -26.11 4.53 -6.62
N PRO A 161 -25.60 3.76 -7.59
CA PRO A 161 -24.16 3.50 -7.69
C PRO A 161 -23.41 4.79 -8.00
N LYS A 162 -22.21 4.92 -7.40
CA LYS A 162 -21.25 5.96 -7.75
C LYS A 162 -20.72 5.69 -9.15
N ALA A 163 -20.75 6.71 -10.01
CA ALA A 163 -20.22 6.64 -11.37
C ALA A 163 -19.04 7.59 -11.51
N THR A 164 -17.89 7.09 -11.93
CA THR A 164 -16.66 7.88 -12.12
C THR A 164 -16.16 7.73 -13.55
N PHE A 165 -16.05 8.85 -14.26
CA PHE A 165 -15.43 8.93 -15.58
C PHE A 165 -14.02 9.47 -15.45
N LYS A 166 -13.03 8.68 -15.86
CA LYS A 166 -11.61 8.99 -15.85
C LYS A 166 -11.14 9.31 -17.26
N PHE A 167 -10.28 10.32 -17.38
CA PHE A 167 -9.65 10.75 -18.61
C PHE A 167 -8.21 11.19 -18.33
N PRO A 168 -7.35 11.38 -19.36
CA PRO A 168 -5.91 11.56 -19.15
C PRO A 168 -5.53 12.74 -18.25
N LEU A 169 -6.38 13.77 -18.25
CA LEU A 169 -6.18 15.03 -17.54
C LEU A 169 -6.97 15.12 -16.23
N GLY A 170 -7.74 14.10 -15.85
CA GLY A 170 -8.65 14.25 -14.72
C GLY A 170 -9.69 13.15 -14.56
N GLU A 171 -10.60 13.38 -13.64
CA GLU A 171 -11.76 12.52 -13.40
C GLU A 171 -12.94 13.33 -12.92
N VAL A 172 -14.15 12.83 -13.20
CA VAL A 172 -15.42 13.35 -12.69
C VAL A 172 -16.20 12.19 -12.11
N SER A 173 -16.70 12.34 -10.89
CA SER A 173 -17.53 11.35 -10.21
C SER A 173 -18.87 11.94 -9.82
N LEU A 174 -19.93 11.16 -10.04
CA LEU A 174 -21.29 11.39 -9.57
C LEU A 174 -21.58 10.37 -8.47
N GLU A 175 -22.01 10.84 -7.31
CA GLU A 175 -22.30 10.01 -6.14
C GLU A 175 -23.53 10.56 -5.41
N GLU A 176 -24.39 9.67 -4.92
CA GLU A 176 -25.49 10.06 -4.04
C GLU A 176 -24.96 10.19 -2.62
N LYS A 177 -25.11 11.37 -2.01
CA LYS A 177 -24.76 11.62 -0.61
C LYS A 177 -26.04 11.81 0.21
N GLU A 178 -26.04 11.22 1.40
CA GLU A 178 -27.07 11.44 2.40
C GLU A 178 -26.66 12.64 3.26
N GLU A 179 -27.46 13.71 3.22
CA GLU A 179 -27.26 14.85 4.10
C GLU A 179 -27.86 14.60 5.49
N GLU A 180 -27.48 15.44 6.46
CA GLU A 180 -27.94 15.40 7.86
C GLU A 180 -29.48 15.43 8.03
N GLN A 181 -30.23 15.77 6.98
CA GLN A 181 -31.70 15.84 6.94
C GLN A 181 -32.37 14.64 6.22
N GLU A 182 -31.67 13.52 6.03
CA GLU A 182 -32.15 12.32 5.30
C GLU A 182 -32.52 12.61 3.82
N GLN A 183 -32.14 13.77 3.29
CA GLN A 183 -32.29 14.08 1.87
C GLN A 183 -31.10 13.53 1.10
N ARG A 184 -31.40 12.72 0.09
CA ARG A 184 -30.39 12.19 -0.81
C ARG A 184 -30.18 13.16 -1.96
N LEU A 185 -28.99 13.73 -2.03
CA LEU A 185 -28.61 14.67 -3.08
C LEU A 185 -27.51 14.07 -3.93
N LEU A 186 -27.56 14.35 -5.24
CA LEU A 186 -26.51 13.97 -6.17
C LEU A 186 -25.35 14.96 -6.03
N SER A 187 -24.22 14.47 -5.52
CA SER A 187 -22.96 15.18 -5.45
C SER A 187 -22.14 14.93 -6.71
N ILE A 188 -21.65 16.01 -7.32
CA ILE A 188 -20.71 15.98 -8.43
C ILE A 188 -19.35 16.39 -7.89
N ASN A 189 -18.35 15.54 -8.05
CA ASN A 189 -16.96 15.85 -7.73
C ASN A 189 -16.10 15.69 -8.98
N GLY A 190 -14.99 16.41 -9.06
CA GLY A 190 -14.09 16.26 -10.18
C GLY A 190 -12.76 16.97 -9.97
N ILE A 191 -11.77 16.51 -10.72
CA ILE A 191 -10.46 17.12 -10.76
C ILE A 191 -9.95 17.16 -12.19
N VAL A 192 -9.45 18.31 -12.61
CA VAL A 192 -8.82 18.52 -13.92
C VAL A 192 -7.43 19.12 -13.70
N LYS A 193 -6.45 18.58 -14.42
CA LYS A 193 -5.06 19.03 -14.40
C LYS A 193 -4.62 19.39 -15.82
N GLY A 194 -3.92 20.50 -15.96
CA GLY A 194 -3.39 20.95 -17.24
C GLY A 194 -2.04 21.62 -17.06
N HIS A 195 -1.17 21.47 -18.06
CA HIS A 195 0.07 22.24 -18.13
C HIS A 195 -0.23 23.62 -18.68
N ILE A 196 0.16 24.65 -17.94
CA ILE A 196 0.05 26.05 -18.35
C ILE A 196 1.39 26.70 -18.02
N LEU A 197 2.01 27.36 -19.01
CA LEU A 197 3.39 27.86 -18.89
C LEU A 197 4.34 26.73 -18.45
N ASN A 198 5.19 27.00 -17.46
CA ASN A 198 6.15 26.04 -16.89
C ASN A 198 5.60 25.32 -15.65
N GLY A 199 4.28 25.36 -15.43
CA GLY A 199 3.66 24.78 -14.24
C GLY A 199 2.44 23.91 -14.56
N VAL A 200 1.83 23.39 -13.50
CA VAL A 200 0.62 22.58 -13.56
C VAL A 200 -0.51 23.31 -12.86
N CYS A 201 -1.57 23.60 -13.59
CA CYS A 201 -2.84 24.05 -13.04
C CYS A 201 -3.70 22.84 -12.66
N THR A 202 -4.30 22.88 -11.48
CA THR A 202 -5.26 21.89 -10.98
C THR A 202 -6.54 22.61 -10.57
N ALA A 203 -7.67 22.23 -11.15
CA ALA A 203 -8.99 22.61 -10.67
C ALA A 203 -9.63 21.38 -10.03
N GLN A 204 -10.02 21.47 -8.76
CA GLN A 204 -10.67 20.39 -8.02
C GLN A 204 -11.99 20.94 -7.48
N TYR A 205 -13.10 20.32 -7.86
CA TYR A 205 -14.42 20.59 -7.34
C TYR A 205 -14.85 19.41 -6.47
N ALA A 206 -15.19 19.65 -5.22
CA ALA A 206 -15.74 18.63 -4.34
C ALA A 206 -16.65 19.27 -3.31
N ASP A 207 -17.84 18.69 -3.10
CA ASP A 207 -18.77 19.13 -2.04
C ASP A 207 -19.04 20.65 -2.07
N GLU A 208 -19.34 21.17 -3.27
CA GLU A 208 -19.61 22.59 -3.53
C GLU A 208 -18.39 23.54 -3.40
N ASP A 209 -17.23 23.01 -3.01
CA ASP A 209 -15.98 23.76 -2.95
C ASP A 209 -15.15 23.58 -4.23
N LEU A 210 -14.78 24.71 -4.85
CA LEU A 210 -13.85 24.76 -5.98
C LEU A 210 -12.47 25.23 -5.52
N LYS A 211 -11.48 24.35 -5.58
CA LYS A 211 -10.07 24.65 -5.33
C LYS A 211 -9.27 24.74 -6.61
N LEU A 212 -8.73 25.92 -6.90
CA LEU A 212 -7.81 26.17 -8.01
C LEU A 212 -6.39 26.26 -7.44
N ARG A 213 -5.46 25.48 -8.00
CA ARG A 213 -4.05 25.44 -7.58
C ARG A 213 -3.13 25.48 -8.79
N TYR A 214 -2.16 26.37 -8.79
CA TYR A 214 -1.06 26.34 -9.74
C TYR A 214 0.20 25.85 -9.04
N SER A 215 1.00 25.00 -9.68
CA SER A 215 2.24 24.45 -9.14
C SER A 215 3.36 24.65 -10.15
N PHE A 216 4.26 25.58 -9.85
CA PHE A 216 5.52 25.76 -10.56
C PHE A 216 6.67 25.23 -9.70
N LYS A 217 7.61 24.54 -10.33
CA LYS A 217 8.82 24.05 -9.68
C LYS A 217 9.94 23.96 -10.70
N ASP A 218 11.07 24.56 -10.39
CA ASP A 218 12.34 24.39 -11.09
C ASP A 218 13.42 23.87 -10.11
N GLU A 219 14.69 23.98 -10.50
CA GLU A 219 15.81 23.52 -9.68
C GLU A 219 16.07 24.39 -8.44
N GLU A 220 15.73 25.68 -8.51
CA GLU A 220 16.05 26.69 -7.49
C GLU A 220 14.87 26.98 -6.58
N MET A 221 13.63 26.89 -7.09
CA MET A 221 12.44 27.35 -6.40
C MET A 221 11.18 26.55 -6.76
N SER A 222 10.21 26.62 -5.85
CA SER A 222 8.84 26.16 -6.08
C SER A 222 7.85 27.20 -5.60
N PHE A 223 6.80 27.41 -6.39
CA PHE A 223 5.78 28.42 -6.17
C PHE A 223 4.40 27.78 -6.40
N ILE A 224 3.57 27.76 -5.36
CA ILE A 224 2.29 27.04 -5.35
C ILE A 224 1.18 27.94 -4.76
N PRO A 225 0.60 28.85 -5.55
CA PRO A 225 -0.60 29.58 -5.15
C PRO A 225 -1.83 28.70 -5.31
N ALA A 226 -2.80 28.88 -4.42
CA ALA A 226 -4.12 28.29 -4.54
C ALA A 226 -5.21 29.21 -3.97
N ILE A 227 -6.40 29.09 -4.53
CA ILE A 227 -7.62 29.75 -4.06
C ILE A 227 -8.72 28.70 -3.92
N SER A 228 -9.49 28.79 -2.84
CA SER A 228 -10.73 28.03 -2.65
C SER A 228 -11.94 28.95 -2.79
N LEU A 229 -12.95 28.52 -3.52
CA LEU A 229 -14.25 29.18 -3.70
C LEU A 229 -15.34 28.25 -3.16
N PRO A 230 -16.43 28.79 -2.58
CA PRO A 230 -16.78 30.21 -2.47
C PRO A 230 -16.11 30.94 -1.29
N SER A 231 -15.38 30.23 -0.42
CA SER A 231 -14.74 30.81 0.78
C SER A 231 -13.74 31.95 0.50
N ASN A 232 -13.26 32.07 -0.74
CA ASN A 232 -12.21 33.00 -1.16
C ASN A 232 -10.91 32.84 -0.36
N ALA A 233 -10.68 31.67 0.25
CA ALA A 233 -9.48 31.39 1.02
C ALA A 233 -8.27 31.29 0.08
N LEU A 234 -7.30 32.18 0.27
CA LEU A 234 -6.04 32.19 -0.47
C LEU A 234 -4.96 31.44 0.32
N SER A 235 -4.19 30.62 -0.38
CA SER A 235 -3.00 29.96 0.19
C SER A 235 -1.83 30.07 -0.76
N PHE A 236 -0.64 30.13 -0.17
CA PHE A 236 0.58 30.37 -0.91
C PHE A 236 1.72 29.60 -0.28
N ALA A 237 2.34 28.70 -1.05
CA ALA A 237 3.56 28.01 -0.62
C ALA A 237 4.72 28.38 -1.54
N PHE A 238 5.80 28.86 -0.94
CA PHE A 238 7.03 29.21 -1.62
C PHE A 238 8.21 28.51 -0.96
N LYS A 239 9.08 27.90 -1.78
CA LYS A 239 10.35 27.35 -1.32
C LYS A 239 11.44 27.81 -2.28
N ARG A 240 12.59 28.20 -1.75
CA ARG A 240 13.81 28.53 -2.50
C ARG A 240 14.96 27.74 -1.90
N ARG A 241 15.78 27.13 -2.75
CA ARG A 241 17.06 26.55 -2.34
C ARG A 241 18.05 27.69 -2.12
N PHE A 242 18.68 27.69 -0.96
CA PHE A 242 19.75 28.63 -0.64
C PHE A 242 21.09 27.94 -0.88
N GLY A 243 21.93 28.54 -1.72
CA GLY A 243 23.32 28.13 -1.90
C GLY A 243 24.24 28.70 -0.82
N PRO A 244 25.53 28.29 -0.78
CA PRO A 244 26.54 28.89 0.08
C PRO A 244 26.70 30.40 -0.11
N SER A 245 26.37 30.93 -1.29
CA SER A 245 26.39 32.35 -1.64
C SER A 245 25.17 33.14 -1.14
N ASP A 246 24.08 32.45 -0.74
CA ASP A 246 22.80 33.09 -0.39
C ASP A 246 22.60 33.18 1.14
N LYS A 247 23.61 32.76 1.93
CA LYS A 247 23.64 32.97 3.38
C LYS A 247 24.18 34.37 3.64
N LEU A 248 23.30 35.25 4.13
CA LEU A 248 23.66 36.53 4.76
C LEU A 248 24.52 36.30 6.01
#